data_AF-K2E0S3-F1
#
_entry.id   AF-K2E0S3-F1
#
_cell.length_a   1.000
_cell.length_b   1.000
_cell.length_c   1.000
_cell.angle_alpha   90.00
_cell.angle_beta   90.00
_cell.angle_gamma   90.00
#
_symmetry.space_group_name_H-M   'P 1'
#
loop_
_entity.id
_entity.type
_entity.pdbx_description
1 polymer ?
#
loop_
_entity_poly.entity_id
_entity_poly.type
_entity_poly.pdbx_seq_one_letter_code
_entity_poly.pdbx_strand_id
1 'polypeptide(L)'
;TIYLVFKGGLVYIREHFDQKTKRNSFYKLKDRRLAGFNSIFAVSSIDVAKKYYTEFKKQLAGVPSDKKLKIAMIFSFGVNDEELDLSAGQAGGMIDENSEDTSGLDFSSRDFLENAIVDYNKMFGTSYDTSSDKFQNYYKDVSERVKNREVDILLVVNMFLTGFDATTLNTLWVDKNLRLHGLLQAFSRTNRILNTVKTFGNIVCFRNLEKATNESIALFGDKEASGIVLLKSYEEYYNGYKDLSAGQAGGDKEIRGYKSLVEELLEKFPVGERIMGEQNQKDFIRLYSGVLRVRNILVTFDEFAGNEILTDRDIQDYHSAYIDIYNEFRKGEDTEKENINDDIVFEMELIKQIEINIDYVLTLVKTYHEDHVKNKELLVDINKAIDSSVELRNKKDLINQFIASLDINSVVDDDWQKFVEKKKIDELERIIESENLDHVETYKFVKNAFRNGNVSTTGTAIAKILPPVSRFSPGGERMKKRESVLDKLTRFFERFFDISGGKL
;
A
#
# COMPACT_ATOMS: atom_id res chain seq x y z
N THR A 1 -28.59 -1.95 19.19
CA THR A 1 -28.01 -0.68 18.70
C THR A 1 -26.48 -0.71 18.69
N ILE A 2 -25.79 -0.98 19.82
CA ILE A 2 -24.32 -1.05 19.90
C ILE A 2 -23.69 -2.10 18.96
N TYR A 3 -24.30 -3.30 18.82
CA TYR A 3 -23.82 -4.36 17.90
C TYR A 3 -23.88 -3.96 16.41
N LEU A 4 -24.82 -3.08 16.02
CA LEU A 4 -24.94 -2.58 14.65
C LEU A 4 -23.84 -1.55 14.32
N VAL A 5 -23.44 -0.73 15.29
CA VAL A 5 -22.33 0.23 15.15
C VAL A 5 -21.00 -0.50 14.99
N PHE A 6 -20.75 -1.53 15.80
CA PHE A 6 -19.54 -2.36 15.68
C PHE A 6 -19.45 -3.08 14.32
N LYS A 7 -20.57 -3.66 13.87
CA LYS A 7 -20.62 -4.37 12.58
C LYS A 7 -20.48 -3.41 11.40
N GLY A 8 -21.12 -2.24 11.46
CA GLY A 8 -21.00 -1.19 10.44
C GLY A 8 -19.59 -0.62 10.34
N GLY A 9 -18.95 -0.33 11.48
CA GLY A 9 -17.56 0.16 11.50
C GLY A 9 -16.56 -0.84 10.92
N LEU A 10 -16.70 -2.13 11.23
CA LEU A 10 -15.82 -3.17 10.66
C LEU A 10 -16.04 -3.43 9.18
N VAL A 11 -17.30 -3.39 8.71
CA VAL A 11 -17.62 -3.48 7.29
C VAL A 11 -16.98 -2.30 6.55
N TYR A 12 -17.13 -1.09 7.09
CA TYR A 12 -16.49 0.10 6.53
C TYR A 12 -14.96 -0.04 6.46
N ILE A 13 -14.30 -0.47 7.55
CA ILE A 13 -12.85 -0.71 7.57
C ILE A 13 -12.48 -1.68 6.45
N ARG A 14 -13.18 -2.81 6.30
CA ARG A 14 -12.84 -3.82 5.28
C ARG A 14 -13.01 -3.29 3.86
N GLU A 15 -14.08 -2.55 3.60
CA GLU A 15 -14.39 -2.00 2.27
C GLU A 15 -13.45 -0.86 1.87
N HIS A 16 -13.01 -0.04 2.85
CA HIS A 16 -12.19 1.14 2.60
C HIS A 16 -10.72 0.94 2.97
N PHE A 17 -10.33 -0.24 3.48
CA PHE A 17 -8.94 -0.51 3.90
C PHE A 17 -7.96 -0.22 2.77
N ASP A 18 -8.23 -0.76 1.58
CA ASP A 18 -7.33 -0.66 0.44
C ASP A 18 -7.22 0.78 -0.08
N GLN A 19 -8.34 1.52 -0.05
CA GLN A 19 -8.38 2.94 -0.39
C GLN A 19 -7.57 3.78 0.62
N LYS A 20 -7.87 3.69 1.92
CA LYS A 20 -7.21 4.51 2.96
C LYS A 20 -5.73 4.16 3.10
N THR A 21 -5.35 2.91 2.89
CA THR A 21 -3.94 2.48 2.95
C THR A 21 -3.22 2.52 1.60
N LYS A 22 -3.86 3.02 0.54
CA LYS A 22 -3.29 3.07 -0.82
C LYS A 22 -2.68 1.72 -1.24
N ARG A 23 -3.37 0.60 -0.96
CA ARG A 23 -2.87 -0.77 -1.20
C ARG A 23 -2.48 -1.06 -2.64
N ASN A 24 -3.12 -0.37 -3.59
CA ASN A 24 -2.86 -0.50 -5.02
C ASN A 24 -1.69 0.38 -5.50
N SER A 25 -1.13 1.22 -4.62
CA SER A 25 0.02 2.07 -4.94
C SER A 25 1.31 1.40 -4.50
N PHE A 26 2.38 1.48 -5.29
CA PHE A 26 3.67 0.86 -4.95
C PHE A 26 4.76 1.91 -4.76
N TYR A 27 5.71 1.65 -3.87
CA TYR A 27 6.90 2.46 -3.70
C TYR A 27 8.10 1.61 -3.30
N LYS A 28 9.30 2.16 -3.45
CA LYS A 28 10.54 1.54 -2.95
C LYS A 28 10.89 2.14 -1.60
N LEU A 29 11.19 1.28 -0.64
CA LEU A 29 11.79 1.65 0.64
C LEU A 29 13.08 0.84 0.80
N LYS A 30 14.22 1.52 0.73
CA LYS A 30 15.54 0.88 0.59
C LYS A 30 15.55 -0.05 -0.64
N ASP A 31 15.93 -1.32 -0.48
CA ASP A 31 15.98 -2.33 -1.55
C ASP A 31 14.69 -3.15 -1.68
N ARG A 32 13.64 -2.85 -0.90
CA ARG A 32 12.37 -3.59 -0.91
C ARG A 32 11.27 -2.77 -1.56
N ARG A 33 10.49 -3.41 -2.43
CA ARG A 33 9.26 -2.85 -3.00
C ARG A 33 8.10 -3.13 -2.03
N LEU A 34 7.38 -2.09 -1.64
CA LEU A 34 6.20 -2.20 -0.78
C LEU A 34 4.97 -1.73 -1.55
N ALA A 35 3.86 -2.43 -1.36
CA ALA A 35 2.54 -2.03 -1.81
C ALA A 35 1.85 -1.31 -0.66
N GLY A 36 1.36 -0.09 -0.86
CA GLY A 36 0.62 0.71 0.11
C GLY A 36 1.24 0.79 1.51
N PHE A 37 0.36 1.03 2.47
CA PHE A 37 0.66 1.25 3.87
C PHE A 37 -0.11 0.22 4.72
N ASN A 38 0.04 0.30 6.03
CA ASN A 38 -0.79 -0.41 7.00
C ASN A 38 -1.38 0.54 8.05
N SER A 39 -2.06 -0.03 9.05
CA SER A 39 -2.84 0.76 10.00
C SER A 39 -2.81 0.23 11.44
N ILE A 40 -3.13 1.13 12.38
CA ILE A 40 -3.49 0.80 13.76
C ILE A 40 -4.99 1.03 13.94
N PHE A 41 -5.63 0.17 14.74
CA PHE A 41 -6.99 0.38 15.22
C PHE A 41 -6.99 0.53 16.74
N ALA A 42 -7.21 1.75 17.22
CA ALA A 42 -7.28 2.09 18.63
C ALA A 42 -8.71 1.98 19.15
N VAL A 43 -8.90 1.22 20.24
CA VAL A 43 -10.22 1.00 20.84
C VAL A 43 -10.27 1.35 22.32
N SER A 44 -11.48 1.61 22.82
CA SER A 44 -11.67 2.19 24.15
C SER A 44 -11.25 1.28 25.31
N SER A 45 -11.39 -0.05 25.17
CA SER A 45 -11.09 -0.99 26.25
C SER A 45 -10.75 -2.40 25.75
N ILE A 46 -10.23 -3.24 26.64
CA ILE A 46 -9.94 -4.66 26.36
C ILE A 46 -11.21 -5.40 25.90
N ASP A 47 -12.35 -5.18 26.56
CA ASP A 47 -13.61 -5.83 26.17
C ASP A 47 -14.08 -5.43 24.78
N VAL A 48 -13.86 -4.18 24.38
CA VAL A 48 -14.16 -3.71 23.03
C VAL A 48 -13.17 -4.32 22.03
N ALA A 49 -11.89 -4.43 22.38
CA ALA A 49 -10.88 -5.11 21.57
C ALA A 49 -11.26 -6.58 21.31
N LYS A 50 -11.67 -7.33 22.35
CA LYS A 50 -12.14 -8.72 22.23
C LYS A 50 -13.30 -8.85 21.23
N LYS A 51 -14.27 -7.94 21.31
CA LYS A 51 -15.44 -7.90 20.40
C LYS A 51 -15.03 -7.63 18.95
N TYR A 52 -14.20 -6.61 18.72
CA TYR A 52 -13.70 -6.28 17.38
C TYR A 52 -12.90 -7.44 16.78
N TYR A 53 -11.99 -8.04 17.54
CA TYR A 53 -11.18 -9.16 17.05
C TYR A 53 -12.02 -10.38 16.69
N THR A 54 -13.00 -10.71 17.53
CA THR A 54 -13.93 -11.81 17.28
C THR A 54 -14.74 -11.58 16.00
N GLU A 55 -15.24 -10.35 15.81
CA GLU A 55 -16.02 -10.01 14.62
C GLU A 55 -15.15 -9.94 13.36
N PHE A 56 -13.90 -9.44 13.44
CA PHE A 56 -12.92 -9.56 12.36
C PHE A 56 -12.70 -11.01 11.96
N LYS A 57 -12.45 -11.92 12.91
CA LYS A 57 -12.29 -13.35 12.63
C LYS A 57 -13.50 -13.93 11.91
N LYS A 58 -14.71 -13.57 12.36
CA LYS A 58 -15.97 -14.00 11.75
C LYS A 58 -16.12 -13.50 10.32
N GLN A 59 -15.90 -12.20 10.08
CA GLN A 59 -16.04 -11.60 8.76
C GLN A 59 -14.95 -12.06 7.78
N LEU A 60 -13.76 -12.39 8.26
CA LEU A 60 -12.64 -12.87 7.45
C LEU A 60 -12.62 -14.40 7.29
N ALA A 61 -13.56 -15.14 7.88
CA ALA A 61 -13.60 -16.60 7.79
C ALA A 61 -13.91 -17.10 6.36
N GLY A 62 -14.72 -16.35 5.60
CA GLY A 62 -15.11 -16.66 4.22
C GLY A 62 -14.34 -15.90 3.14
N VAL A 63 -13.39 -15.04 3.52
CA VAL A 63 -12.61 -14.25 2.56
C VAL A 63 -11.45 -15.10 2.01
N PRO A 64 -11.23 -15.11 0.68
CA PRO A 64 -10.07 -15.76 0.07
C PRO A 64 -8.75 -15.34 0.71
N SER A 65 -7.78 -16.26 0.79
CA SER A 65 -6.51 -16.04 1.51
C SER A 65 -5.70 -14.85 0.99
N ASP A 66 -5.77 -14.58 -0.30
CA ASP A 66 -5.12 -13.46 -1.01
C ASP A 66 -5.75 -12.09 -0.67
N LYS A 67 -7.01 -12.06 -0.24
CA LYS A 67 -7.73 -10.83 0.16
C LYS A 67 -7.89 -10.70 1.67
N LYS A 68 -7.37 -11.66 2.43
CA LYS A 68 -7.57 -11.72 3.87
C LYS A 68 -6.58 -10.81 4.59
N LEU A 69 -7.09 -9.81 5.30
CA LEU A 69 -6.29 -8.93 6.13
C LEU A 69 -5.61 -9.70 7.26
N LYS A 70 -4.32 -9.46 7.46
CA LYS A 70 -3.52 -9.96 8.57
C LYS A 70 -3.69 -9.04 9.78
N ILE A 71 -4.41 -9.52 10.78
CA ILE A 71 -4.77 -8.74 11.96
C ILE A 71 -4.02 -9.30 13.17
N ALA A 72 -3.26 -8.43 13.84
CA ALA A 72 -2.65 -8.71 15.12
C ALA A 72 -3.36 -7.91 16.23
N MET A 73 -3.32 -8.43 17.46
CA MET A 73 -3.90 -7.79 18.63
C MET A 73 -2.86 -7.75 19.74
N ILE A 74 -2.76 -6.62 20.43
CA ILE A 74 -1.92 -6.51 21.60
C ILE A 74 -2.52 -5.54 22.61
N PHE A 75 -2.54 -5.96 23.86
CA PHE A 75 -2.86 -5.13 25.01
C PHE A 75 -2.18 -5.72 26.24
N SER A 76 -1.86 -4.86 27.20
CA SER A 76 -1.33 -5.23 28.50
C SER A 76 -2.20 -4.64 29.60
N PHE A 77 -1.81 -4.86 30.85
CA PHE A 77 -2.44 -4.19 31.97
C PHE A 77 -2.07 -2.70 31.94
N GLY A 78 -3.01 -1.89 31.46
CA GLY A 78 -3.02 -0.45 31.61
C GLY A 78 -4.39 -0.06 32.12
N VAL A 79 -4.43 0.73 33.19
CA VAL A 79 -5.70 1.24 33.72
C VAL A 79 -6.39 2.02 32.60
N ASN A 80 -7.53 1.53 32.12
CA ASN A 80 -8.42 2.37 31.33
C ASN A 80 -8.96 3.40 32.30
N ASP A 81 -8.49 4.63 32.25
CA ASP A 81 -9.24 5.67 32.95
C ASP A 81 -9.23 7.00 32.22
N GLU A 82 -10.46 7.43 31.93
CA GLU A 82 -10.84 8.81 31.63
C GLU A 82 -10.52 9.76 32.82
N GLU A 83 -10.10 9.22 33.99
CA GLU A 83 -9.69 9.96 35.20
C GLU A 83 -8.19 10.30 35.28
N LEU A 84 -7.31 9.68 34.48
CA LEU A 84 -5.85 9.86 34.64
C LEU A 84 -5.35 11.25 34.19
N ASP A 85 -5.96 11.84 33.17
CA ASP A 85 -5.57 13.17 32.64
C ASP A 85 -5.75 14.31 33.66
N LEU A 86 -6.63 14.14 34.66
CA LEU A 86 -6.87 15.12 35.73
C LEU A 86 -5.87 14.98 36.89
N SER A 87 -5.32 13.79 37.10
CA SER A 87 -4.45 13.46 38.24
C SER A 87 -2.95 13.69 37.96
N ALA A 88 -2.56 13.80 36.70
CA ALA A 88 -1.17 14.05 36.28
C ALA A 88 -0.60 15.38 36.82
N GLY A 89 -1.46 16.28 37.31
CA GLY A 89 -1.06 17.51 37.98
C GLY A 89 -0.74 17.37 39.48
N GLN A 90 -1.15 16.29 40.18
CA GLN A 90 -1.06 16.26 41.66
C GLN A 90 -0.65 14.93 42.31
N ALA A 91 -0.46 13.81 41.59
CA ALA A 91 0.12 12.60 42.19
C ALA A 91 1.04 11.87 41.19
N GLY A 92 2.36 11.95 41.44
CA GLY A 92 3.41 11.43 40.55
C GLY A 92 3.56 9.91 40.53
N GLY A 93 2.62 9.21 39.89
CA GLY A 93 2.81 7.84 39.42
C GLY A 93 2.68 7.79 37.90
N MET A 94 3.78 7.71 37.16
CA MET A 94 3.72 7.41 35.72
C MET A 94 3.28 5.96 35.56
N ILE A 95 2.02 5.73 35.18
CA ILE A 95 1.57 4.42 34.75
C ILE A 95 2.14 4.18 33.35
N ASP A 96 2.85 3.07 33.17
CA ASP A 96 3.42 2.71 31.88
C ASP A 96 2.32 2.25 30.91
N GLU A 97 1.90 3.16 30.04
CA GLU A 97 0.90 2.91 28.98
C GLU A 97 1.35 1.85 27.96
N ASN A 98 2.64 1.49 27.95
CA ASN A 98 3.24 0.47 27.10
C ASN A 98 3.84 -0.69 27.92
N SER A 99 3.31 -0.96 29.12
CA SER A 99 3.77 -2.07 29.95
C SER A 99 3.86 -3.37 29.15
N GLU A 100 5.04 -3.98 29.10
CA GLU A 100 5.27 -5.30 28.50
C GLU A 100 4.93 -6.44 29.49
N ASP A 101 4.14 -6.15 30.54
CA ASP A 101 3.71 -7.11 31.54
C ASP A 101 2.21 -7.46 31.43
N THR A 102 1.93 -8.77 31.39
CA THR A 102 0.58 -9.35 31.32
C THR A 102 0.07 -9.80 32.69
N SER A 103 0.88 -9.72 33.75
CA SER A 103 0.55 -10.23 35.08
C SER A 103 -0.69 -9.56 35.70
N GLY A 104 -0.94 -8.29 35.36
CA GLY A 104 -2.10 -7.54 35.85
C GLY A 104 -3.42 -7.85 35.13
N LEU A 105 -3.43 -8.64 34.06
CA LEU A 105 -4.66 -8.97 33.33
C LEU A 105 -5.52 -9.97 34.12
N ASP A 106 -6.84 -9.77 34.10
CA ASP A 106 -7.77 -10.78 34.58
C ASP A 106 -7.70 -12.06 33.73
N PHE A 107 -8.13 -13.18 34.32
CA PHE A 107 -8.04 -14.50 33.67
C PHE A 107 -8.69 -14.54 32.28
N SER A 108 -9.87 -13.92 32.11
CA SER A 108 -10.58 -13.91 30.83
C SER A 108 -9.84 -13.08 29.77
N SER A 109 -9.27 -11.94 30.17
CA SER A 109 -8.46 -11.11 29.27
C SER A 109 -7.14 -11.77 28.87
N ARG A 110 -6.46 -12.42 29.82
CA ARG A 110 -5.22 -13.15 29.55
C ARG A 110 -5.47 -14.36 28.65
N ASP A 111 -6.51 -15.15 28.91
CA ASP A 111 -6.89 -16.31 28.09
C ASP A 111 -7.27 -15.89 26.65
N PHE A 112 -8.00 -14.77 26.50
CA PHE A 112 -8.29 -14.25 25.17
C PHE A 112 -7.04 -13.80 24.42
N LEU A 113 -6.12 -13.11 25.10
CA LEU A 113 -4.86 -12.66 24.51
C LEU A 113 -3.98 -13.85 24.10
N GLU A 114 -3.91 -14.90 24.92
CA GLU A 114 -3.22 -16.15 24.60
C GLU A 114 -3.78 -16.76 23.31
N ASN A 115 -5.12 -16.84 23.17
CA ASN A 115 -5.76 -17.33 21.95
C ASN A 115 -5.45 -16.45 20.72
N ALA A 116 -5.41 -15.12 20.88
CA ALA A 116 -5.01 -14.22 19.80
C ALA A 116 -3.52 -14.39 19.41
N ILE A 117 -2.65 -14.65 20.38
CA ILE A 117 -1.23 -14.98 20.13
C ILE A 117 -1.10 -16.33 19.43
N VAL A 118 -1.94 -17.33 19.75
CA VAL A 118 -1.97 -18.60 19.01
C VAL A 118 -2.36 -18.38 17.55
N ASP A 119 -3.35 -17.53 17.26
CA ASP A 119 -3.69 -17.16 15.89
C ASP A 119 -2.51 -16.47 15.18
N TYR A 120 -1.80 -15.57 15.88
CA TYR A 120 -0.60 -14.90 15.37
C TYR A 120 0.54 -15.90 15.07
N ASN A 121 0.82 -16.81 16.00
CA ASN A 121 1.81 -17.87 15.84
C ASN A 121 1.52 -18.74 14.62
N LYS A 122 0.24 -19.06 14.38
CA LYS A 122 -0.20 -19.78 13.19
C LYS A 122 -0.01 -18.96 11.91
N MET A 123 -0.23 -17.65 11.98
CA MET A 123 -0.11 -16.74 10.84
C MET A 123 1.35 -16.54 10.40
N PHE A 124 2.28 -16.48 11.36
CA PHE A 124 3.69 -16.13 11.09
C PHE A 124 4.70 -17.25 11.36
N GLY A 125 4.24 -18.41 11.84
CA GLY A 125 5.11 -19.55 12.14
C GLY A 125 5.99 -19.35 13.38
N THR A 126 5.48 -18.65 14.39
CA THR A 126 6.17 -18.32 15.65
C THR A 126 5.62 -19.14 16.83
N SER A 127 6.12 -18.91 18.05
CA SER A 127 5.74 -19.70 19.25
C SER A 127 5.71 -18.88 20.55
N TYR A 128 5.14 -17.69 20.48
CA TYR A 128 4.96 -16.80 21.63
C TYR A 128 3.79 -17.24 22.52
N ASP A 129 3.76 -16.73 23.75
CA ASP A 129 2.66 -16.89 24.71
C ASP A 129 2.63 -15.67 25.65
N THR A 130 1.71 -15.66 26.62
CA THR A 130 1.55 -14.56 27.59
C THR A 130 2.57 -14.55 28.74
N SER A 131 3.54 -15.48 28.80
CA SER A 131 4.61 -15.42 29.81
C SER A 131 5.50 -14.19 29.59
N SER A 132 6.08 -13.63 30.66
CA SER A 132 6.80 -12.35 30.62
C SER A 132 7.87 -12.32 29.52
N ASP A 133 8.80 -13.28 29.49
CA ASP A 133 9.89 -13.33 28.50
C ASP A 133 9.39 -13.45 27.06
N LYS A 134 8.35 -14.27 26.82
CA LYS A 134 7.83 -14.48 25.47
C LYS A 134 6.90 -13.37 25.01
N PHE A 135 6.20 -12.72 25.92
CA PHE A 135 5.34 -11.58 25.60
C PHE A 135 6.19 -10.37 25.19
N GLN A 136 7.34 -10.13 25.84
CA GLN A 136 8.29 -9.11 25.40
C GLN A 136 8.79 -9.39 23.97
N ASN A 137 9.10 -10.66 23.67
CA ASN A 137 9.51 -11.05 22.31
C ASN A 137 8.36 -10.94 21.29
N TYR A 138 7.12 -11.23 21.71
CA TYR A 138 5.92 -10.99 20.90
C TYR A 138 5.75 -9.51 20.58
N TYR A 139 5.87 -8.64 21.58
CA TYR A 139 5.79 -7.19 21.40
C TYR A 139 6.82 -6.67 20.38
N LYS A 140 8.07 -7.15 20.47
CA LYS A 140 9.14 -6.80 19.53
C LYS A 140 8.84 -7.30 18.12
N ASP A 141 8.40 -8.55 17.95
CA ASP A 141 8.07 -9.13 16.65
C ASP A 141 6.87 -8.42 16.01
N VAL A 142 5.81 -8.14 16.78
CA VAL A 142 4.67 -7.33 16.33
C VAL A 142 5.12 -5.95 15.87
N SER A 143 5.96 -5.27 16.65
CA SER A 143 6.51 -3.95 16.31
C SER A 143 7.28 -3.98 14.98
N GLU A 144 8.15 -4.96 14.80
CA GLU A 144 8.93 -5.12 13.56
C GLU A 144 8.05 -5.48 12.36
N ARG A 145 7.09 -6.39 12.52
CA ARG A 145 6.16 -6.79 11.46
C ARG A 145 5.21 -5.67 11.05
N VAL A 146 4.79 -4.81 11.97
CA VAL A 146 4.01 -3.61 11.62
C VAL A 146 4.90 -2.63 10.85
N LYS A 147 6.14 -2.39 11.26
CA LYS A 147 7.09 -1.54 10.48
C LYS A 147 7.36 -2.11 9.08
N ASN A 148 7.46 -3.43 8.97
CA ASN A 148 7.70 -4.14 7.70
C ASN A 148 6.42 -4.38 6.89
N ARG A 149 5.25 -3.90 7.36
CA ARG A 149 3.95 -4.07 6.71
C ARG A 149 3.55 -5.53 6.46
N GLU A 150 4.00 -6.43 7.35
CA GLU A 150 3.57 -7.84 7.38
C GLU A 150 2.26 -8.02 8.15
N VAL A 151 1.94 -7.07 9.03
CA VAL A 151 0.64 -6.91 9.70
C VAL A 151 -0.09 -5.74 9.05
N ASP A 152 -1.34 -5.94 8.67
CA ASP A 152 -2.18 -4.95 7.98
C ASP A 152 -2.92 -4.04 8.97
N ILE A 153 -3.46 -4.64 10.03
CA ILE A 153 -4.17 -3.95 11.10
C ILE A 153 -3.60 -4.43 12.44
N LEU A 154 -3.06 -3.51 13.22
CA LEU A 154 -2.75 -3.74 14.63
C LEU A 154 -3.87 -3.19 15.52
N LEU A 155 -4.62 -4.08 16.17
CA LEU A 155 -5.68 -3.71 17.12
C LEU A 155 -5.09 -3.51 18.52
N VAL A 156 -5.24 -2.29 19.05
CA VAL A 156 -4.62 -1.85 20.33
C VAL A 156 -5.62 -1.14 21.24
N VAL A 157 -5.34 -1.14 22.54
CA VAL A 157 -6.06 -0.31 23.52
C VAL A 157 -5.31 1.00 23.77
N ASN A 158 -4.08 0.90 24.32
CA ASN A 158 -3.19 2.05 24.59
C ASN A 158 -1.79 1.86 23.96
N MET A 159 -1.31 0.62 23.87
CA MET A 159 0.02 0.32 23.33
C MET A 159 0.16 0.83 21.89
N PHE A 160 1.39 1.21 21.51
CA PHE A 160 1.74 1.73 20.18
C PHE A 160 1.12 3.08 19.80
N LEU A 161 0.31 3.69 20.67
CA LEU A 161 -0.19 5.07 20.47
C LEU A 161 0.86 6.12 20.86
N THR A 162 1.80 5.76 21.75
CA THR A 162 2.97 6.54 22.14
C THR A 162 4.25 5.75 21.87
N GLY A 163 5.36 6.43 21.57
CA GLY A 163 6.68 5.81 21.41
C GLY A 163 6.92 4.94 20.16
N PHE A 164 5.88 4.37 19.54
CA PHE A 164 6.01 3.59 18.31
C PHE A 164 6.20 4.47 17.07
N ASP A 165 7.07 4.04 16.14
CA ASP A 165 7.40 4.81 14.95
C ASP A 165 7.51 3.92 13.71
N ALA A 166 6.68 4.20 12.70
CA ALA A 166 6.68 3.48 11.43
C ALA A 166 6.37 4.44 10.28
N THR A 167 7.31 4.59 9.33
CA THR A 167 7.09 5.42 8.13
C THR A 167 6.05 4.80 7.18
N THR A 168 5.88 3.48 7.24
CA THR A 168 4.93 2.67 6.43
C THR A 168 3.51 2.64 7.00
N LEU A 169 3.25 3.28 8.13
CA LEU A 169 1.93 3.40 8.74
C LEU A 169 1.31 4.74 8.35
N ASN A 170 0.16 4.73 7.68
CA ASN A 170 -0.51 5.96 7.25
C ASN A 170 -1.93 6.12 7.81
N THR A 171 -2.54 5.07 8.38
CA THR A 171 -3.95 5.11 8.79
C THR A 171 -4.11 4.72 10.26
N LEU A 172 -4.90 5.52 10.99
CA LEU A 172 -5.33 5.25 12.36
C LEU A 172 -6.85 5.23 12.41
N TRP A 173 -7.41 4.05 12.72
CA TRP A 173 -8.83 3.87 13.01
C TRP A 173 -9.05 4.11 14.51
N VAL A 174 -10.07 4.88 14.89
CA VAL A 174 -10.27 5.30 16.28
C VAL A 174 -11.72 5.05 16.74
N ASP A 175 -11.88 4.09 17.65
CA ASP A 175 -13.08 3.92 18.50
C ASP A 175 -12.69 4.13 19.98
N LYS A 176 -12.04 5.25 20.26
CA LYS A 176 -11.55 5.62 21.59
C LYS A 176 -11.74 7.12 21.82
N ASN A 177 -12.10 7.51 23.04
CA ASN A 177 -12.14 8.91 23.46
C ASN A 177 -10.71 9.40 23.73
N LEU A 178 -9.97 9.77 22.69
CA LEU A 178 -8.66 10.39 22.83
C LEU A 178 -8.82 11.86 23.27
N ARG A 179 -7.97 12.32 24.19
CA ARG A 179 -7.99 13.71 24.69
C ARG A 179 -6.57 14.29 24.72
N LEU A 180 -6.51 15.62 24.56
CA LEU A 180 -5.32 16.45 24.76
C LEU A 180 -4.05 15.82 24.14
N HIS A 181 -3.00 15.65 24.93
CA HIS A 181 -1.70 15.22 24.48
C HIS A 181 -1.72 13.81 23.85
N GLY A 182 -2.53 12.89 24.40
CA GLY A 182 -2.68 11.54 23.87
C GLY A 182 -3.31 11.50 22.47
N LEU A 183 -4.20 12.46 22.16
CA LEU A 183 -4.80 12.60 20.83
C LEU A 183 -3.76 12.98 19.79
N LEU A 184 -2.99 14.05 20.03
CA LEU A 184 -1.96 14.50 19.08
C LEU A 184 -0.82 13.49 18.95
N GLN A 185 -0.44 12.81 20.03
CA GLN A 185 0.56 11.75 19.97
C GLN A 185 0.09 10.59 19.09
N ALA A 186 -1.13 10.11 19.28
CA ALA A 186 -1.72 9.05 18.47
C ALA A 186 -1.83 9.48 16.98
N PHE A 187 -2.30 10.70 16.72
CA PHE A 187 -2.44 11.21 15.34
C PHE A 187 -1.08 11.39 14.67
N SER A 188 -0.05 11.81 15.40
CA SER A 188 1.30 11.97 14.85
C SER A 188 1.92 10.66 14.33
N ARG A 189 1.40 9.49 14.74
CA ARG A 189 1.91 8.17 14.29
C ARG A 189 1.75 7.98 12.79
N THR A 190 0.72 8.56 12.20
CA THR A 190 0.41 8.42 10.77
C THR A 190 1.15 9.46 9.92
N ASN A 191 1.66 10.55 10.50
CA ASN A 191 2.22 11.71 9.79
C ASN A 191 3.73 11.65 9.51
N ARG A 192 4.38 10.49 9.71
CA ARG A 192 5.81 10.35 9.38
C ARG A 192 6.03 10.40 7.88
N ILE A 193 6.80 11.39 7.42
CA ILE A 193 7.15 11.60 6.02
C ILE A 193 7.91 10.38 5.48
N LEU A 194 7.52 9.90 4.31
CA LEU A 194 8.19 8.82 3.61
C LEU A 194 8.60 9.22 2.20
N ASN A 195 7.65 9.73 1.42
CA ASN A 195 7.77 10.07 0.01
C ASN A 195 6.60 10.98 -0.40
N THR A 196 6.59 11.44 -1.65
CA THR A 196 5.53 12.34 -2.19
C THR A 196 4.12 11.72 -2.19
N VAL A 197 4.04 10.40 -1.99
CA VAL A 197 2.82 9.60 -1.94
C VAL A 197 2.10 9.75 -0.61
N LYS A 198 2.88 9.71 0.48
CA LYS A 198 2.40 9.84 1.85
C LYS A 198 2.43 11.31 2.24
N THR A 199 1.46 12.04 1.70
CA THR A 199 1.27 13.48 1.93
C THR A 199 0.74 13.78 3.32
N PHE A 200 -0.03 12.86 3.92
CA PHE A 200 -0.68 13.03 5.22
C PHE A 200 -1.00 11.67 5.84
N GLY A 201 -1.35 11.70 7.13
CA GLY A 201 -1.92 10.58 7.85
C GLY A 201 -3.45 10.60 7.85
N ASN A 202 -4.06 9.44 7.59
CA ASN A 202 -5.50 9.24 7.64
C ASN A 202 -5.94 8.92 9.07
N ILE A 203 -6.81 9.75 9.63
CA ILE A 203 -7.46 9.50 10.92
C ILE A 203 -8.94 9.27 10.67
N VAL A 204 -9.43 8.08 10.96
CA VAL A 204 -10.83 7.70 10.77
C VAL A 204 -11.46 7.44 12.13
N CYS A 205 -12.35 8.33 12.56
CA CYS A 205 -12.98 8.29 13.88
C CYS A 205 -14.40 7.71 13.81
N PHE A 206 -14.68 6.69 14.61
CA PHE A 206 -16.04 6.16 14.81
C PHE A 206 -16.80 6.88 15.95
N ARG A 207 -16.15 7.86 16.57
CA ARG A 207 -16.70 8.77 17.57
C ARG A 207 -16.48 10.20 17.13
N ASN A 208 -17.35 11.11 17.56
CA ASN A 208 -17.11 12.53 17.32
C ASN A 208 -15.95 13.03 18.20
N LEU A 209 -14.77 13.20 17.60
CA LEU A 209 -13.57 13.74 18.23
C LEU A 209 -13.24 15.15 17.75
N GLU A 210 -14.10 15.79 16.97
CA GLU A 210 -13.82 17.09 16.34
C GLU A 210 -13.53 18.15 17.39
N LYS A 211 -14.40 18.28 18.40
CA LYS A 211 -14.21 19.22 19.51
C LYS A 211 -12.92 18.97 20.27
N ALA A 212 -12.63 17.71 20.59
CA ALA A 212 -11.41 17.33 21.32
C ALA A 212 -10.14 17.60 20.49
N THR A 213 -10.22 17.41 19.17
CA THR A 213 -9.14 17.71 18.23
C THR A 213 -8.88 19.22 18.18
N ASN A 214 -9.93 20.01 18.02
CA ASN A 214 -9.83 21.48 18.00
C ASN A 214 -9.28 22.04 19.32
N GLU A 215 -9.75 21.52 20.46
CA GLU A 215 -9.25 21.89 21.79
C GLU A 215 -7.77 21.53 21.95
N SER A 216 -7.37 20.34 21.50
CA SER A 216 -5.97 19.91 21.57
C SER A 216 -5.08 20.77 20.67
N ILE A 217 -5.48 21.07 19.44
CA ILE A 217 -4.69 21.92 18.55
C ILE A 217 -4.56 23.33 19.13
N ALA A 218 -5.65 23.90 19.68
CA ALA A 218 -5.60 25.22 20.31
C ALA A 218 -4.74 25.28 21.59
N LEU A 219 -4.51 24.15 22.25
CA LEU A 219 -3.65 24.06 23.43
C LEU A 219 -2.17 23.96 23.07
N PHE A 220 -1.84 23.28 21.96
CA PHE A 220 -0.46 22.99 21.55
C PHE A 220 0.02 23.83 20.34
N GLY A 221 -0.85 24.63 19.74
CA GLY A 221 -0.56 25.54 18.63
C GLY A 221 -1.33 26.86 18.76
N ASP A 222 -1.03 27.81 17.88
CA ASP A 222 -1.82 29.04 17.78
C ASP A 222 -3.24 28.72 17.27
N LYS A 223 -4.27 29.52 17.59
CA LYS A 223 -5.65 29.22 17.13
C LYS A 223 -5.76 29.18 15.60
N GLU A 224 -4.87 29.87 14.91
CA GLU A 224 -4.73 29.87 13.45
C GLU A 224 -4.01 28.61 12.91
N ALA A 225 -3.31 27.85 13.77
CA ALA A 225 -2.60 26.63 13.40
C ALA A 225 -3.52 25.45 13.07
N SER A 226 -4.80 25.48 13.46
CA SER A 226 -5.76 24.42 13.12
C SER A 226 -5.88 24.20 11.61
N GLY A 227 -5.86 25.28 10.83
CA GLY A 227 -5.89 25.21 9.36
C GLY A 227 -4.60 24.73 8.70
N ILE A 228 -3.49 24.66 9.44
CA ILE A 228 -2.17 24.19 9.00
C ILE A 228 -1.96 22.71 9.38
N VAL A 229 -2.54 22.28 10.52
CA VAL A 229 -2.40 20.93 11.07
C VAL A 229 -3.41 19.95 10.47
N LEU A 230 -4.59 20.43 10.07
CA LEU A 230 -5.64 19.61 9.45
C LEU A 230 -5.71 19.87 7.94
N LEU A 231 -6.00 18.79 7.19
CA LEU A 231 -6.35 18.92 5.78
C LEU A 231 -7.60 19.79 5.62
N LYS A 232 -7.69 20.46 4.47
CA LYS A 232 -8.90 21.16 4.05
C LYS A 232 -10.02 20.17 3.73
N SER A 233 -11.25 20.67 3.66
CA SER A 233 -12.42 19.87 3.29
C SER A 233 -12.35 19.37 1.85
N TYR A 234 -13.16 18.35 1.53
CA TYR A 234 -13.34 17.86 0.17
C TYR A 234 -13.70 19.00 -0.80
N GLU A 235 -14.68 19.84 -0.44
CA GLU A 235 -15.14 20.95 -1.28
C GLU A 235 -14.04 21.99 -1.57
N GLU A 236 -13.17 22.25 -0.60
CA GLU A 236 -12.03 23.16 -0.77
C GLU A 236 -10.97 22.57 -1.72
N TYR A 237 -10.65 21.28 -1.61
CA TYR A 237 -9.73 20.64 -2.57
C TYR A 237 -10.36 20.45 -3.96
N TYR A 238 -11.67 20.23 -4.02
CA TYR A 238 -12.37 20.01 -5.28
C TYR A 238 -12.59 21.32 -6.06
N ASN A 239 -13.04 22.38 -5.38
CA ASN A 239 -13.38 23.66 -6.02
C ASN A 239 -12.31 24.75 -5.88
N GLY A 240 -11.42 24.64 -4.89
CA GLY A 240 -10.42 25.65 -4.55
C GLY A 240 -10.76 26.43 -3.29
N TYR A 241 -9.76 27.09 -2.72
CA TYR A 241 -9.91 27.87 -1.48
C TYR A 241 -8.88 29.00 -1.40
N LYS A 242 -9.12 29.97 -0.52
CA LYS A 242 -8.15 31.01 -0.20
C LYS A 242 -7.34 30.60 1.01
N ASP A 243 -6.03 30.51 0.85
CA ASP A 243 -5.15 30.15 1.96
C ASP A 243 -4.87 31.36 2.84
N LEU A 244 -5.62 31.44 3.95
CA LEU A 244 -5.47 32.49 4.96
C LEU A 244 -4.16 32.35 5.77
N SER A 245 -3.49 31.19 5.73
CA SER A 245 -2.26 30.94 6.49
C SER A 245 -0.99 31.51 5.83
N ALA A 246 -1.06 31.88 4.54
CA ALA A 246 0.04 32.56 3.83
C ALA A 246 0.20 34.05 4.24
N GLY A 247 -0.71 34.56 5.08
CA GLY A 247 -0.84 35.97 5.46
C GLY A 247 0.34 36.58 6.25
N GLN A 248 1.34 35.80 6.70
CA GLN A 248 2.52 36.37 7.35
C GLN A 248 3.66 36.76 6.37
N ALA A 249 3.58 36.40 5.08
CA ALA A 249 4.62 36.77 4.11
C ALA A 249 4.14 37.16 2.70
N GLY A 250 2.86 37.05 2.35
CA GLY A 250 2.37 37.63 1.10
C GLY A 250 0.98 37.17 0.65
N GLY A 251 -0.02 38.04 0.85
CA GLY A 251 -1.32 38.05 0.16
C GLY A 251 -2.23 36.83 0.38
N ASP A 252 -3.54 37.04 0.21
CA ASP A 252 -4.50 35.93 0.05
C ASP A 252 -4.09 35.11 -1.18
N LYS A 253 -3.42 33.97 -0.98
CA LYS A 253 -3.07 33.08 -2.08
C LYS A 253 -4.28 32.20 -2.40
N GLU A 254 -4.87 32.43 -3.56
CA GLU A 254 -5.92 31.57 -4.08
C GLU A 254 -5.32 30.24 -4.54
N ILE A 255 -5.76 29.15 -3.92
CA ILE A 255 -5.38 27.79 -4.25
C ILE A 255 -6.45 27.21 -5.16
N ARG A 256 -6.04 26.82 -6.36
CA ARG A 256 -6.91 26.23 -7.37
C ARG A 256 -7.33 24.82 -6.97
N GLY A 257 -8.62 24.51 -7.11
CA GLY A 257 -9.16 23.17 -6.87
C GLY A 257 -9.02 22.24 -8.08
N TYR A 258 -9.21 20.95 -7.83
CA TYR A 258 -9.17 19.88 -8.83
C TYR A 258 -10.01 20.20 -10.08
N LYS A 259 -11.25 20.66 -9.90
CA LYS A 259 -12.16 20.98 -11.00
C LYS A 259 -11.55 22.00 -11.96
N SER A 260 -11.09 23.14 -11.43
CA SER A 260 -10.48 24.20 -12.23
C SER A 260 -9.17 23.79 -12.91
N LEU A 261 -8.41 22.87 -12.30
CA LEU A 261 -7.16 22.35 -12.88
C LEU A 261 -7.46 21.40 -14.04
N VAL A 262 -8.46 20.54 -13.89
CA VAL A 262 -8.87 19.58 -14.93
C VAL A 262 -9.56 20.28 -16.09
N GLU A 263 -10.42 21.28 -15.83
CA GLU A 263 -11.05 22.08 -16.88
C GLU A 263 -10.00 22.80 -17.75
N GLU A 264 -9.00 23.45 -17.13
CA GLU A 264 -7.89 24.05 -17.90
C GLU A 264 -7.05 23.00 -18.63
N LEU A 265 -6.82 21.83 -18.01
CA LEU A 265 -6.06 20.75 -18.64
C LEU A 265 -6.74 20.29 -19.93
N LEU A 266 -8.04 20.03 -19.87
CA LEU A 266 -8.83 19.59 -21.02
C LEU A 266 -8.96 20.68 -22.09
N GLU A 267 -9.02 21.96 -21.69
CA GLU A 267 -9.08 23.09 -22.63
C GLU A 267 -7.76 23.30 -23.38
N LYS A 268 -6.62 23.26 -22.67
CA LYS A 268 -5.30 23.55 -23.24
C LYS A 268 -4.62 22.34 -23.87
N PHE A 269 -4.88 21.15 -23.35
CA PHE A 269 -4.22 19.91 -23.74
C PHE A 269 -5.28 18.82 -23.90
N PRO A 270 -6.08 18.83 -24.98
CA PRO A 270 -7.09 17.81 -25.21
C PRO A 270 -6.50 16.39 -25.18
N VAL A 271 -7.27 15.45 -24.64
CA VAL A 271 -6.84 14.05 -24.45
C VAL A 271 -6.47 13.42 -25.80
N GLY A 272 -5.32 12.74 -25.85
CA GLY A 272 -4.83 12.04 -27.03
C GLY A 272 -4.15 12.91 -28.09
N GLU A 273 -4.12 14.24 -27.91
CA GLU A 273 -3.38 15.13 -28.81
C GLU A 273 -1.91 15.25 -28.41
N ARG A 274 -1.04 15.40 -29.42
CA ARG A 274 0.40 15.54 -29.18
C ARG A 274 0.72 16.96 -28.71
N ILE A 275 1.39 17.06 -27.56
CA ILE A 275 1.81 18.34 -26.98
C ILE A 275 3.09 18.81 -27.66
N MET A 276 2.94 19.80 -28.55
CA MET A 276 4.03 20.33 -29.37
C MET A 276 4.59 21.63 -28.80
N GLY A 277 5.92 21.73 -28.79
CA GLY A 277 6.66 22.94 -28.38
C GLY A 277 7.05 22.90 -26.90
N GLU A 278 8.31 23.28 -26.62
CA GLU A 278 8.89 23.18 -25.29
C GLU A 278 8.05 23.92 -24.24
N GLN A 279 7.61 25.16 -24.51
CA GLN A 279 6.81 25.93 -23.57
C GLN A 279 5.49 25.23 -23.21
N ASN A 280 4.80 24.65 -24.20
CA ASN A 280 3.56 23.90 -23.98
C ASN A 280 3.81 22.63 -23.15
N GLN A 281 4.92 21.93 -23.40
CA GLN A 281 5.33 20.78 -22.59
C GLN A 281 5.59 21.19 -21.13
N LYS A 282 6.30 22.31 -20.91
CA LYS A 282 6.55 22.86 -19.56
C LYS A 282 5.25 23.22 -18.84
N ASP A 283 4.31 23.86 -19.54
CA ASP A 283 3.02 24.25 -18.99
C ASP A 283 2.11 23.04 -18.71
N PHE A 284 2.13 22.04 -19.58
CA PHE A 284 1.48 20.75 -19.34
C PHE A 284 2.02 20.07 -18.08
N ILE A 285 3.35 19.99 -17.93
CA ILE A 285 3.96 19.36 -16.75
C ILE A 285 3.49 20.07 -15.47
N ARG A 286 3.52 21.40 -15.43
CA ARG A 286 3.09 22.17 -14.25
C ARG A 286 1.62 21.92 -13.91
N LEU A 287 0.75 21.95 -14.92
CA LEU A 287 -0.69 21.78 -14.77
C LEU A 287 -1.04 20.35 -14.35
N TYR A 288 -0.51 19.36 -15.06
CA TYR A 288 -0.78 17.96 -14.78
C TYR A 288 -0.18 17.50 -13.45
N SER A 289 1.02 17.96 -13.08
CA SER A 289 1.57 17.77 -11.73
C SER A 289 0.66 18.35 -10.65
N GLY A 290 0.02 19.50 -10.90
CA GLY A 290 -1.00 20.07 -10.03
C GLY A 290 -2.20 19.14 -9.86
N VAL A 291 -2.75 18.64 -10.96
CA VAL A 291 -3.86 17.66 -10.97
C VAL A 291 -3.49 16.40 -10.20
N LEU A 292 -2.31 15.83 -10.44
CA LEU A 292 -1.80 14.64 -9.75
C LEU A 292 -1.75 14.82 -8.24
N ARG A 293 -1.21 15.95 -7.76
CA ARG A 293 -1.10 16.23 -6.33
C ARG A 293 -2.46 16.35 -5.67
N VAL A 294 -3.39 17.13 -6.25
CA VAL A 294 -4.73 17.32 -5.68
C VAL A 294 -5.53 16.02 -5.75
N ARG A 295 -5.44 15.27 -6.86
CA ARG A 295 -6.08 13.96 -6.98
C ARG A 295 -5.56 12.95 -5.94
N ASN A 296 -4.25 12.93 -5.69
CA ASN A 296 -3.66 12.05 -4.66
C ASN A 296 -4.19 12.32 -3.24
N ILE A 297 -4.68 13.54 -2.98
CA ILE A 297 -5.39 13.93 -1.77
C ILE A 297 -6.85 13.47 -1.87
N LEU A 298 -7.55 13.85 -2.94
CA LEU A 298 -8.99 13.60 -3.14
C LEU A 298 -9.37 12.10 -3.13
N VAL A 299 -8.51 11.21 -3.65
CA VAL A 299 -8.75 9.75 -3.64
C VAL A 299 -8.95 9.18 -2.23
N THR A 300 -8.50 9.90 -1.20
CA THR A 300 -8.71 9.50 0.21
C THR A 300 -10.07 9.90 0.77
N PHE A 301 -10.80 10.82 0.13
CA PHE A 301 -12.16 11.21 0.49
C PHE A 301 -13.17 10.23 -0.11
N ASP A 302 -14.20 9.88 0.67
CA ASP A 302 -15.22 8.92 0.21
C ASP A 302 -16.09 9.58 -0.88
N GLU A 303 -16.28 10.89 -0.78
CA GLU A 303 -17.04 11.73 -1.71
C GLU A 303 -16.41 11.84 -3.10
N PHE A 304 -15.11 11.60 -3.24
CA PHE A 304 -14.46 11.71 -4.54
C PHE A 304 -14.86 10.57 -5.49
N ALA A 305 -15.16 9.39 -4.96
CA ALA A 305 -15.58 8.25 -5.75
C ALA A 305 -16.92 8.55 -6.46
N GLY A 306 -16.91 8.52 -7.79
CA GLY A 306 -18.05 8.88 -8.64
C GLY A 306 -18.13 10.38 -8.99
N ASN A 307 -17.22 11.21 -8.49
CA ASN A 307 -17.08 12.63 -8.83
C ASN A 307 -15.77 12.92 -9.57
N GLU A 308 -15.09 11.90 -10.10
CA GLU A 308 -13.93 12.08 -10.96
C GLU A 308 -14.35 12.73 -12.30
N ILE A 309 -13.59 13.73 -12.74
CA ILE A 309 -13.84 14.40 -14.04
C ILE A 309 -13.10 13.67 -15.16
N LEU A 310 -11.87 13.22 -14.89
CA LEU A 310 -11.08 12.43 -15.83
C LEU A 310 -11.45 10.96 -15.71
N THR A 311 -11.71 10.31 -16.83
CA THR A 311 -11.87 8.86 -16.89
C THR A 311 -10.53 8.15 -16.69
N ASP A 312 -10.55 6.86 -16.34
CA ASP A 312 -9.32 6.06 -16.25
C ASP A 312 -8.52 6.08 -17.55
N ARG A 313 -9.21 6.14 -18.70
CA ARG A 313 -8.55 6.25 -20.02
C ARG A 313 -7.87 7.61 -20.21
N ASP A 314 -8.52 8.70 -19.81
CA ASP A 314 -7.92 10.04 -19.94
C ASP A 314 -6.65 10.13 -19.08
N ILE A 315 -6.68 9.56 -17.87
CA ILE A 315 -5.51 9.49 -16.98
C ILE A 315 -4.36 8.72 -17.66
N GLN A 316 -4.67 7.58 -18.30
CA GLN A 316 -3.70 6.79 -19.06
C GLN A 316 -3.05 7.57 -20.19
N ASP A 317 -3.86 8.26 -20.98
CA ASP A 317 -3.38 9.04 -22.11
C ASP A 317 -2.48 10.21 -21.62
N TYR A 318 -2.87 10.89 -20.53
CA TYR A 318 -2.03 11.94 -19.95
C TYR A 318 -0.76 11.43 -19.28
N HIS A 319 -0.78 10.25 -18.64
CA HIS A 319 0.42 9.63 -18.09
C HIS A 319 1.39 9.24 -19.21
N SER A 320 0.90 8.69 -20.31
CA SER A 320 1.68 8.41 -21.52
C SER A 320 2.41 9.68 -21.97
N ALA A 321 1.66 10.76 -22.21
CA ALA A 321 2.21 12.04 -22.64
C ALA A 321 3.24 12.60 -21.64
N TYR A 322 2.97 12.49 -20.34
CA TYR A 322 3.88 12.95 -19.29
C TYR A 322 5.20 12.17 -19.26
N ILE A 323 5.14 10.84 -19.42
CA ILE A 323 6.32 9.97 -19.48
C ILE A 323 7.13 10.24 -20.75
N ASP A 324 6.47 10.44 -21.89
CA ASP A 324 7.13 10.73 -23.15
C ASP A 324 7.90 12.05 -23.07
N ILE A 325 7.25 13.11 -22.57
CA ILE A 325 7.89 14.40 -22.34
C ILE A 325 9.06 14.26 -21.35
N TYR A 326 8.89 13.53 -20.25
CA TYR A 326 9.98 13.27 -19.31
C TYR A 326 11.20 12.63 -20.00
N ASN A 327 10.97 11.64 -20.87
CA ASN A 327 12.03 10.97 -21.61
C ASN A 327 12.70 11.88 -22.66
N GLU A 328 11.94 12.76 -23.30
CA GLU A 328 12.47 13.75 -24.25
C GLU A 328 13.41 14.74 -23.54
N PHE A 329 12.97 15.32 -22.42
CA PHE A 329 13.78 16.26 -21.63
C PHE A 329 15.07 15.62 -21.10
N ARG A 330 15.02 14.34 -20.75
CA ARG A 330 16.17 13.61 -20.21
C ARG A 330 17.22 13.23 -21.26
N LYS A 331 16.82 13.06 -22.53
CA LYS A 331 17.75 12.80 -23.65
C LYS A 331 18.53 14.06 -24.07
N GLY A 332 18.04 15.25 -23.73
CA GLY A 332 18.68 16.53 -24.06
C GLY A 332 19.91 16.87 -23.21
N GLU A 333 20.10 16.22 -22.05
CA GLU A 333 21.21 16.52 -21.11
C GLU A 333 22.60 16.12 -21.63
N ASP A 334 22.71 15.25 -22.65
CA ASP A 334 24.00 14.80 -23.23
C ASP A 334 24.53 15.71 -24.36
N THR A 335 23.81 16.76 -24.74
CA THR A 335 24.22 17.71 -25.79
C THR A 335 24.34 19.13 -25.27
N GLU A 336 25.55 19.67 -25.30
CA GLU A 336 25.92 21.03 -24.90
C GLU A 336 24.88 22.09 -25.31
N LYS A 337 24.18 22.66 -24.32
CA LYS A 337 23.93 24.10 -24.12
C LYS A 337 23.04 24.32 -22.90
N GLU A 338 23.60 25.03 -21.91
CA GLU A 338 22.93 25.78 -20.84
C GLU A 338 21.79 25.06 -20.07
N ASN A 339 22.08 24.71 -18.81
CA ASN A 339 21.09 24.35 -17.79
C ASN A 339 19.98 25.40 -17.68
N ILE A 340 18.89 25.24 -18.44
CA ILE A 340 17.63 26.00 -18.31
C ILE A 340 16.50 25.09 -17.75
N ASN A 341 16.83 23.87 -17.30
CA ASN A 341 15.84 22.89 -16.83
C ASN A 341 15.63 22.85 -15.30
N ASP A 342 16.22 23.77 -14.53
CA ASP A 342 16.13 23.77 -13.06
C ASP A 342 14.73 24.08 -12.49
N ASP A 343 13.78 24.51 -13.33
CA ASP A 343 12.50 25.10 -12.89
C ASP A 343 11.29 24.15 -13.00
N ILE A 344 11.53 22.87 -13.32
CA ILE A 344 10.46 21.88 -13.54
C ILE A 344 10.71 20.62 -12.73
N VAL A 345 9.76 20.33 -11.85
CA VAL A 345 9.76 19.12 -11.02
C VAL A 345 8.76 18.13 -11.59
N PHE A 346 9.27 16.97 -12.01
CA PHE A 346 8.44 15.85 -12.44
C PHE A 346 7.96 15.03 -11.24
N GLU A 347 6.66 14.78 -11.16
CA GLU A 347 6.01 13.96 -10.14
C GLU A 347 6.08 12.46 -10.50
N MET A 348 7.28 11.97 -10.85
CA MET A 348 7.49 10.60 -11.32
C MET A 348 7.12 9.55 -10.30
N GLU A 349 7.16 9.89 -9.00
CA GLU A 349 6.66 9.00 -7.96
C GLU A 349 5.16 8.79 -8.09
N LEU A 350 4.36 9.87 -8.19
CA LEU A 350 2.89 9.79 -8.36
C LEU A 350 2.50 9.05 -9.65
N ILE A 351 3.21 9.29 -10.75
CA ILE A 351 3.00 8.56 -12.02
C ILE A 351 3.29 7.06 -11.86
N LYS A 352 4.46 6.69 -11.30
CA LYS A 352 4.84 5.28 -11.10
C LYS A 352 3.91 4.52 -10.17
N GLN A 353 3.15 5.23 -9.34
CA GLN A 353 2.14 4.61 -8.48
C GLN A 353 0.85 4.27 -9.22
N ILE A 354 0.52 5.06 -10.24
CA ILE A 354 -0.75 4.97 -10.96
C ILE A 354 -0.59 4.05 -12.17
N GLU A 355 0.48 4.17 -12.95
CA GLU A 355 0.65 3.39 -14.18
C GLU A 355 2.12 3.13 -14.47
N ILE A 356 2.52 1.87 -14.39
CA ILE A 356 2.68 1.05 -15.59
C ILE A 356 2.31 -0.37 -15.17
N ASN A 357 1.01 -0.68 -15.27
CA ASN A 357 0.49 -2.02 -15.08
C ASN A 357 0.49 -2.77 -16.41
N ILE A 358 0.13 -4.05 -16.38
CA ILE A 358 0.08 -4.84 -17.61
C ILE A 358 -0.97 -4.30 -18.59
N ASP A 359 -2.09 -3.76 -18.09
CA ASP A 359 -3.18 -3.26 -18.92
C ASP A 359 -2.75 -2.08 -19.80
N TYR A 360 -1.99 -1.14 -19.23
CA TYR A 360 -1.39 -0.03 -19.98
C TYR A 360 -0.50 -0.53 -21.12
N VAL A 361 0.36 -1.51 -20.83
CA VAL A 361 1.22 -2.10 -21.86
C VAL A 361 0.39 -2.79 -22.93
N LEU A 362 -0.67 -3.51 -22.56
CA LEU A 362 -1.56 -4.16 -23.51
C LEU A 362 -2.31 -3.15 -24.38
N THR A 363 -2.68 -1.98 -23.86
CA THR A 363 -3.24 -0.88 -24.65
C THR A 363 -2.24 -0.37 -25.69
N LEU A 364 -0.98 -0.14 -25.29
CA LEU A 364 0.07 0.23 -26.26
C LEU A 364 0.28 -0.85 -27.33
N VAL A 365 0.20 -2.12 -26.94
CA VAL A 365 0.29 -3.26 -27.86
C VAL A 365 -0.91 -3.32 -28.81
N LYS A 366 -2.13 -2.99 -28.37
CA LYS A 366 -3.31 -2.85 -29.25
C LYS A 366 -3.08 -1.76 -30.28
N THR A 367 -2.65 -0.57 -29.87
CA THR A 367 -2.34 0.52 -30.79
C THR A 367 -1.25 0.14 -31.79
N TYR A 368 -0.21 -0.58 -31.33
CA TYR A 368 0.84 -1.11 -32.20
C TYR A 368 0.34 -2.13 -33.23
N HIS A 369 -0.62 -2.96 -32.82
CA HIS A 369 -1.22 -3.95 -33.68
C HIS A 369 -2.18 -3.32 -34.71
N GLU A 370 -2.98 -2.33 -34.31
CA GLU A 370 -3.91 -1.61 -35.19
C GLU A 370 -3.17 -0.86 -36.32
N ASP A 371 -1.97 -0.34 -36.05
CA ASP A 371 -1.08 0.27 -37.06
C ASP A 371 -0.29 -0.76 -37.91
N HIS A 372 -0.81 -1.99 -38.01
CA HIS A 372 -0.26 -3.10 -38.80
C HIS A 372 1.22 -3.40 -38.53
N VAL A 373 1.71 -3.28 -37.29
CA VAL A 373 3.06 -3.75 -36.89
C VAL A 373 4.21 -2.97 -37.59
N LYS A 374 3.93 -1.77 -38.12
CA LYS A 374 4.93 -0.97 -38.87
C LYS A 374 5.67 0.06 -38.03
N ASN A 375 5.08 0.53 -36.93
CA ASN A 375 5.63 1.62 -36.14
C ASN A 375 6.72 1.13 -35.16
N LYS A 376 7.98 1.13 -35.63
CA LYS A 376 9.14 0.77 -34.81
C LYS A 376 9.38 1.72 -33.63
N GLU A 377 8.88 2.96 -33.69
CA GLU A 377 9.00 3.90 -32.58
C GLU A 377 8.09 3.47 -31.42
N LEU A 378 6.87 3.03 -31.71
CA LEU A 378 5.95 2.56 -30.69
C LEU A 378 6.44 1.29 -29.96
N LEU A 379 7.17 0.39 -30.65
CA LEU A 379 7.87 -0.72 -30.00
C LEU A 379 8.95 -0.25 -29.01
N VAL A 380 9.66 0.83 -29.36
CA VAL A 380 10.66 1.42 -28.48
C VAL A 380 9.98 2.01 -27.24
N ASP A 381 8.82 2.64 -27.40
CA ASP A 381 8.07 3.23 -26.29
C ASP A 381 7.44 2.18 -25.38
N ILE A 382 6.88 1.10 -25.95
CA ILE A 382 6.47 -0.09 -25.18
C ILE A 382 7.64 -0.62 -24.33
N ASN A 383 8.83 -0.79 -24.93
CA ASN A 383 9.99 -1.28 -24.20
C ASN A 383 10.45 -0.29 -23.12
N LYS A 384 10.41 1.02 -23.37
CA LYS A 384 10.72 2.04 -22.34
C LYS A 384 9.71 2.02 -21.20
N ALA A 385 8.43 1.85 -21.49
CA ALA A 385 7.39 1.73 -20.48
C ALA A 385 7.62 0.49 -19.61
N ILE A 386 7.87 -0.66 -20.22
CA ILE A 386 8.24 -1.90 -19.51
C ILE A 386 9.50 -1.69 -18.66
N ASP A 387 10.53 -1.05 -19.20
CA ASP A 387 11.79 -0.79 -18.50
C ASP A 387 11.62 0.23 -17.37
N SER A 388 10.60 1.08 -17.41
CA SER A 388 10.33 2.06 -16.36
C SER A 388 9.62 1.45 -15.14
N SER A 389 8.98 0.28 -15.30
CA SER A 389 8.30 -0.45 -14.23
C SER A 389 9.02 -1.74 -13.85
N VAL A 390 9.45 -1.86 -12.59
CA VAL A 390 10.14 -3.08 -12.15
C VAL A 390 9.22 -4.31 -12.15
N GLU A 391 7.89 -4.10 -12.09
CA GLU A 391 6.89 -5.16 -12.25
C GLU A 391 6.82 -5.72 -13.64
N LEU A 392 7.04 -4.87 -14.64
CA LEU A 392 6.98 -5.29 -16.03
C LEU A 392 8.34 -5.76 -16.52
N ARG A 393 9.44 -5.30 -15.91
CA ARG A 393 10.79 -5.82 -16.19
C ARG A 393 10.87 -7.34 -16.02
N ASN A 394 10.27 -7.90 -14.96
CA ASN A 394 10.28 -9.34 -14.75
C ASN A 394 9.35 -10.12 -15.71
N LYS A 395 8.58 -9.42 -16.56
CA LYS A 395 7.70 -9.93 -17.63
C LYS A 395 8.13 -9.47 -19.01
N LYS A 396 9.20 -8.68 -19.14
CA LYS A 396 9.59 -8.01 -20.38
C LYS A 396 9.73 -8.98 -21.54
N ASP A 397 10.36 -10.12 -21.30
CA ASP A 397 10.53 -11.14 -22.33
C ASP A 397 9.21 -11.85 -22.67
N LEU A 398 8.26 -12.02 -21.74
CA LEU A 398 6.92 -12.53 -22.05
C LEU A 398 6.18 -11.57 -22.96
N ILE A 399 6.19 -10.28 -22.61
CA ILE A 399 5.52 -9.23 -23.38
C ILE A 399 6.15 -9.14 -24.79
N ASN A 400 7.48 -9.13 -24.88
CA ASN A 400 8.17 -9.09 -26.17
C ASN A 400 7.92 -10.35 -27.01
N GLN A 401 7.88 -11.54 -26.40
CA GLN A 401 7.53 -12.77 -27.11
C GLN A 401 6.07 -12.76 -27.58
N PHE A 402 5.16 -12.20 -26.78
CA PHE A 402 3.76 -12.06 -27.15
C PHE A 402 3.59 -11.11 -28.33
N ILE A 403 4.21 -9.92 -28.27
CA ILE A 403 4.20 -8.95 -29.38
C ILE A 403 4.73 -9.59 -30.66
N ALA A 404 5.81 -10.37 -30.58
CA ALA A 404 6.37 -11.08 -31.72
C ALA A 404 5.48 -12.22 -32.25
N SER A 405 4.50 -12.69 -31.47
CA SER A 405 3.56 -13.75 -31.85
C SER A 405 2.25 -13.24 -32.45
N LEU A 406 1.99 -11.93 -32.40
CA LEU A 406 0.76 -11.33 -32.94
C LEU A 406 0.71 -11.42 -34.47
N ASP A 407 -0.47 -11.71 -34.99
CA ASP A 407 -0.81 -11.70 -36.41
C ASP A 407 -1.96 -10.73 -36.71
N ILE A 408 -2.34 -10.55 -37.98
CA ILE A 408 -3.38 -9.57 -38.38
C ILE A 408 -4.76 -9.86 -37.76
N ASN A 409 -5.03 -11.10 -37.33
CA ASN A 409 -6.33 -11.52 -36.79
C ASN A 409 -6.33 -11.61 -35.26
N SER A 410 -5.24 -11.25 -34.60
CA SER A 410 -5.10 -11.44 -33.16
C SER A 410 -6.00 -10.48 -32.39
N VAL A 411 -6.61 -10.99 -31.32
CA VAL A 411 -7.39 -10.19 -30.37
C VAL A 411 -6.54 -10.08 -29.11
N VAL A 412 -5.88 -8.93 -28.95
CA VAL A 412 -4.78 -8.74 -27.99
C VAL A 412 -5.13 -9.22 -26.57
N ASP A 413 -6.32 -8.89 -26.04
CA ASP A 413 -6.70 -9.29 -24.68
C ASP A 413 -6.85 -10.80 -24.51
N ASP A 414 -7.61 -11.44 -25.42
CA ASP A 414 -7.89 -12.87 -25.38
C ASP A 414 -6.62 -13.70 -25.64
N ASP A 415 -5.81 -13.26 -26.60
CA ASP A 415 -4.60 -13.97 -27.00
C ASP A 415 -3.49 -13.78 -25.98
N TRP A 416 -3.44 -12.65 -25.27
CA TRP A 416 -2.56 -12.47 -24.12
C TRP A 416 -2.87 -13.49 -23.02
N GLN A 417 -4.13 -13.67 -22.66
CA GLN A 417 -4.53 -14.64 -21.62
C GLN A 417 -4.10 -16.07 -21.99
N LYS A 418 -4.39 -16.50 -23.23
CA LYS A 418 -3.97 -17.83 -23.73
C LYS A 418 -2.45 -17.98 -23.76
N PHE A 419 -1.74 -16.93 -24.18
CA PHE A 419 -0.28 -16.91 -24.25
C PHE A 419 0.34 -17.06 -22.85
N VAL A 420 -0.14 -16.28 -21.88
CA VAL A 420 0.32 -16.33 -20.49
C VAL A 420 0.06 -17.70 -19.88
N GLU A 421 -1.14 -18.26 -20.07
CA GLU A 421 -1.48 -19.59 -19.55
C GLU A 421 -0.54 -20.68 -20.08
N LYS A 422 -0.27 -20.67 -21.39
CA LYS A 422 0.68 -21.60 -22.01
C LYS A 422 2.10 -21.43 -21.46
N LYS A 423 2.61 -20.19 -21.42
CA LYS A 423 3.98 -19.91 -20.95
C LYS A 423 4.16 -20.25 -19.47
N LYS A 424 3.15 -20.01 -18.65
CA LYS A 424 3.12 -20.38 -17.23
C LYS A 424 3.29 -21.89 -17.05
N ILE A 425 2.59 -22.70 -17.85
CA ILE A 425 2.74 -24.16 -17.82
C ILE A 425 4.14 -24.57 -18.30
N ASP A 426 4.56 -24.08 -19.47
CA ASP A 426 5.87 -24.42 -20.06
C ASP A 426 7.04 -24.09 -19.12
N GLU A 427 6.99 -22.95 -18.44
CA GLU A 427 8.07 -22.50 -17.53
C GLU A 427 8.08 -23.31 -16.23
N LEU A 428 6.92 -23.71 -15.71
CA LEU A 428 6.84 -24.57 -14.54
C LEU A 428 7.41 -25.97 -14.83
N GLU A 429 7.06 -26.56 -15.97
CA GLU A 429 7.59 -27.87 -16.38
C GLU A 429 9.12 -27.84 -16.51
N ARG A 430 9.69 -26.77 -17.09
CA ARG A 430 11.15 -26.59 -17.15
C ARG A 430 11.79 -26.51 -15.77
N ILE A 431 11.15 -25.87 -14.79
CA ILE A 431 11.67 -25.84 -13.41
C ILE A 431 11.64 -27.25 -12.82
N ILE A 432 10.54 -27.99 -13.01
CA ILE A 432 10.38 -29.37 -12.53
C ILE A 432 11.47 -30.27 -13.12
N GLU A 433 11.68 -30.22 -14.43
CA GLU A 433 12.69 -31.02 -15.13
C GLU A 433 14.12 -30.64 -14.72
N SER A 434 14.46 -29.35 -14.75
CA SER A 434 15.83 -28.88 -14.48
C SER A 434 16.27 -29.13 -13.04
N GLU A 435 15.34 -29.09 -12.09
CA GLU A 435 15.61 -29.33 -10.68
C GLU A 435 15.34 -30.77 -10.24
N ASN A 436 14.81 -31.61 -11.13
CA ASN A 436 14.36 -32.99 -10.88
C ASN A 436 13.38 -33.08 -9.70
N LEU A 437 12.33 -32.24 -9.74
CA LEU A 437 11.33 -32.14 -8.69
C LEU A 437 10.24 -33.20 -8.85
N ASP A 438 9.56 -33.53 -7.75
CA ASP A 438 8.32 -34.31 -7.82
C ASP A 438 7.23 -33.49 -8.52
N HIS A 439 6.78 -33.95 -9.68
CA HIS A 439 5.83 -33.23 -10.53
C HIS A 439 4.52 -32.91 -9.79
N VAL A 440 3.88 -33.92 -9.19
CA VAL A 440 2.56 -33.80 -8.56
C VAL A 440 2.62 -32.89 -7.35
N GLU A 441 3.63 -33.04 -6.49
CA GLU A 441 3.78 -32.21 -5.30
C GLU A 441 4.22 -30.78 -5.66
N THR A 442 4.99 -30.57 -6.74
CA THR A 442 5.34 -29.24 -7.23
C THR A 442 4.09 -28.49 -7.69
N TYR A 443 3.25 -29.10 -8.53
CA TYR A 443 2.01 -28.49 -8.99
C TYR A 443 1.08 -28.13 -7.83
N LYS A 444 0.93 -29.01 -6.84
CA LYS A 444 0.17 -28.71 -5.62
C LYS A 444 0.77 -27.53 -4.85
N PHE A 445 2.09 -27.47 -4.71
CA PHE A 445 2.77 -26.40 -3.99
C PHE A 445 2.58 -25.05 -4.68
N VAL A 446 2.80 -24.98 -6.00
CA VAL A 446 2.63 -23.76 -6.77
C VAL A 446 1.16 -23.33 -6.80
N LYS A 447 0.23 -24.26 -6.98
CA LYS A 447 -1.22 -23.97 -6.90
C LYS A 447 -1.61 -23.40 -5.53
N ASN A 448 -1.05 -23.94 -4.45
CA ASN A 448 -1.24 -23.37 -3.12
C ASN A 448 -0.61 -21.99 -2.99
N ALA A 449 0.56 -21.76 -3.59
CA ALA A 449 1.20 -20.44 -3.57
C ALA A 449 0.35 -19.38 -4.30
N PHE A 450 -0.15 -19.70 -5.49
CA PHE A 450 -1.08 -18.86 -6.25
C PHE A 450 -2.37 -18.59 -5.47
N ARG A 451 -2.96 -19.62 -4.85
CA ARG A 451 -4.15 -19.44 -4.00
C ARG A 451 -3.89 -18.58 -2.76
N ASN A 452 -2.71 -18.72 -2.16
CA ASN A 452 -2.36 -18.04 -0.92
C ASN A 452 -1.76 -16.63 -1.14
N GLY A 453 -1.50 -16.25 -2.39
CA GLY A 453 -0.83 -15.00 -2.74
C GLY A 453 0.63 -14.90 -2.25
N ASN A 454 1.26 -16.01 -1.88
CA ASN A 454 2.68 -16.05 -1.51
C ASN A 454 3.29 -17.44 -1.67
N VAL A 455 4.60 -17.50 -1.87
CA VAL A 455 5.37 -18.75 -1.83
C VAL A 455 5.75 -19.06 -0.38
N SER A 456 5.32 -20.22 0.12
CA SER A 456 5.63 -20.64 1.48
C SER A 456 7.11 -21.03 1.59
N THR A 457 7.88 -20.22 2.31
CA THR A 457 9.32 -20.42 2.54
C THR A 457 9.61 -21.28 3.78
N THR A 458 8.64 -21.36 4.70
CA THR A 458 8.68 -22.09 5.96
C THR A 458 7.87 -23.39 5.90
N GLY A 459 8.16 -24.34 6.78
CA GLY A 459 7.45 -25.63 6.86
C GLY A 459 8.05 -26.76 6.01
N THR A 460 7.32 -27.88 5.90
CA THR A 460 7.78 -29.15 5.30
C THR A 460 7.27 -29.38 3.88
N ALA A 461 6.45 -28.50 3.33
CA ALA A 461 5.85 -28.68 1.99
C ALA A 461 6.92 -28.75 0.88
N ILE A 462 7.92 -27.85 0.92
CA ILE A 462 9.05 -27.86 -0.01
C ILE A 462 9.87 -29.16 0.08
N ALA A 463 9.90 -29.81 1.25
CA ALA A 463 10.65 -31.05 1.42
C ALA A 463 10.03 -32.25 0.69
N LYS A 464 8.74 -32.18 0.34
CA LYS A 464 8.05 -33.20 -0.47
C LYS A 464 8.32 -33.06 -1.97
N ILE A 465 8.73 -31.87 -2.39
CA ILE A 465 8.99 -31.53 -3.79
C ILE A 465 10.41 -31.89 -4.18
N LEU A 466 11.34 -31.76 -3.23
CA LEU A 466 12.76 -31.97 -3.48
C LEU A 466 13.08 -33.45 -3.75
N PRO A 467 13.99 -33.74 -4.70
CA PRO A 467 14.47 -35.09 -4.92
C PRO A 467 15.18 -35.65 -3.68
N PRO A 468 15.37 -36.99 -3.62
CA PRO A 468 16.10 -37.62 -2.52
C PRO A 468 17.57 -37.18 -2.53
N VAL A 469 17.90 -36.20 -1.68
CA VAL A 469 19.28 -35.76 -1.40
C VAL A 469 19.74 -36.31 -0.06
N SER A 470 21.00 -36.76 0.01
CA SER A 470 21.61 -37.26 1.25
C SER A 470 21.49 -36.23 2.38
N ARG A 471 20.96 -36.65 3.53
CA ARG A 471 20.82 -35.81 4.73
C ARG A 471 22.15 -35.49 5.40
N PHE A 472 23.23 -36.16 5.00
CA PHE A 472 24.53 -36.15 5.67
C PHE A 472 25.67 -35.66 4.76
N SER A 473 25.37 -34.97 3.65
CA SER A 473 26.42 -34.33 2.84
C SER A 473 27.14 -33.26 3.67
N PRO A 474 28.49 -33.31 3.82
CA PRO A 474 29.27 -32.39 4.66
C PRO A 474 29.13 -30.90 4.30
N GLY A 475 28.66 -30.57 3.10
CA GLY A 475 28.59 -29.21 2.55
C GLY A 475 27.21 -28.53 2.55
N GLY A 476 26.20 -29.09 3.23
CA GLY A 476 24.86 -28.48 3.30
C GLY A 476 24.10 -28.45 1.96
N GLU A 477 24.43 -29.35 1.03
CA GLU A 477 23.89 -29.38 -0.35
C GLU A 477 22.36 -29.42 -0.41
N ARG A 478 21.71 -30.14 0.51
CA ARG A 478 20.24 -30.19 0.60
C ARG A 478 19.63 -28.83 0.93
N MET A 479 20.30 -28.04 1.77
CA MET A 479 19.86 -26.69 2.13
C MET A 479 20.05 -25.74 0.96
N LYS A 480 21.20 -25.80 0.27
CA LYS A 480 21.46 -25.01 -0.95
C LYS A 480 20.48 -25.33 -2.08
N LYS A 481 20.18 -26.62 -2.29
CA LYS A 481 19.17 -27.06 -3.29
C LYS A 481 17.78 -26.56 -2.91
N ARG A 482 17.40 -26.65 -1.63
CA ARG A 482 16.14 -26.09 -1.14
C ARG A 482 16.03 -24.60 -1.43
N GLU A 483 17.04 -23.82 -1.09
CA GLU A 483 17.06 -22.37 -1.32
C GLU A 483 16.99 -22.03 -2.81
N SER A 484 17.74 -22.75 -3.65
CA SER A 484 17.72 -22.54 -5.09
C SER A 484 16.36 -22.85 -5.73
N VAL A 485 15.72 -23.96 -5.35
CA VAL A 485 14.38 -24.32 -5.83
C VAL A 485 13.35 -23.30 -5.35
N LEU A 486 13.46 -22.86 -4.09
CA LEU A 486 12.56 -21.85 -3.53
C LEU A 486 12.68 -20.51 -4.27
N ASP A 487 13.90 -20.05 -4.55
CA ASP A 487 14.15 -18.84 -5.33
C ASP A 487 13.55 -18.95 -6.74
N LYS A 488 13.75 -20.07 -7.44
CA LYS A 488 13.14 -20.32 -8.76
C LYS A 488 11.62 -20.29 -8.73
N LEU A 489 10.99 -20.97 -7.77
CA LEU A 489 9.53 -20.99 -7.64
C LEU A 489 8.96 -19.63 -7.17
N THR A 490 9.72 -18.86 -6.40
CA THR A 490 9.36 -17.49 -6.01
C THR A 490 9.39 -16.56 -7.20
N ARG A 491 10.44 -16.61 -8.02
CA ARG A 491 10.52 -15.83 -9.27
C ARG A 491 9.41 -16.21 -10.25
N PHE A 492 9.12 -17.50 -10.38
CA PHE A 492 8.00 -17.99 -11.17
C PHE A 492 6.66 -17.41 -10.68
N PHE A 493 6.42 -17.44 -9.36
CA PHE A 493 5.23 -16.85 -8.76
C PHE A 493 5.12 -15.35 -9.02
N GLU A 494 6.17 -14.57 -8.73
CA GLU A 494 6.21 -13.11 -8.94
C GLU A 494 6.04 -12.69 -10.41
N ARG A 495 6.38 -13.58 -11.34
CA ARG A 495 6.30 -13.35 -12.78
C ARG A 495 4.90 -13.57 -13.34
N PHE A 496 4.13 -14.51 -12.80
CA PHE A 496 2.85 -14.93 -13.37
C PHE A 496 1.62 -14.65 -12.50
N PHE A 497 1.79 -14.39 -11.20
CA PHE A 497 0.66 -14.30 -10.25
C PHE A 497 -0.36 -13.20 -10.62
N ASP A 498 0.13 -12.01 -10.95
CA ASP A 498 -0.65 -10.83 -11.32
C ASP A 498 -1.29 -10.97 -12.71
N ILE A 499 -0.59 -11.51 -13.69
CA ILE A 499 -1.03 -11.61 -15.09
C ILE A 499 -1.90 -12.83 -15.41
N SER A 500 -2.04 -13.78 -14.49
CA SER A 500 -2.85 -15.00 -14.68
C SER A 500 -4.15 -15.02 -13.86
N GLY A 501 -4.53 -13.88 -13.27
CA GLY A 501 -5.71 -13.80 -12.41
C GLY A 501 -5.62 -14.69 -11.16
N GLY A 502 -4.40 -14.94 -10.65
CA GLY A 502 -4.15 -15.71 -9.43
C GLY A 502 -4.44 -17.21 -9.54
N LYS A 503 -4.55 -17.77 -10.75
CA LYS A 503 -4.86 -19.19 -10.96
C LYS A 503 -3.68 -19.93 -11.60
N LEU A 504 -3.36 -21.11 -11.06
CA LEU A 504 -2.50 -22.09 -11.74
C LEU A 504 -3.37 -23.06 -12.54
#